data_AF-A0A1F4DWZ0-F1
#
_entry.id   AF-A0A1F4DWZ0-F1
#
_cell.length_a   1.000
_cell.length_b   1.000
_cell.length_c   1.000
_cell.angle_alpha   90.00
_cell.angle_beta   90.00
_cell.angle_gamma   90.00
#
_symmetry.space_group_name_H-M   'P 1'
#
loop_
_entity.id
_entity.type
_entity.pdbx_description
1 polymer ?
#
loop_
_entity_poly.entity_id
_entity_poly.type
_entity_poly.pdbx_seq_one_letter_code
_entity_poly.pdbx_strand_id
1 'polypeptide(L)'
;MIVPWPPGGWTDILARLMAQKLHAPLGQSVVIDNRAGAAGIIGAELAAKAAPDGYTTIMASNSIVLVPSVYRKVPYDVTKDFAPITLLTSTPYILLVHPSVPVRSVKELVALAKAL
;
A
#
# COMPACT_ATOMS: atom_id res chain seq x y z
N MET A 1 -4.78 -6.53 -11.17
CA MET A 1 -4.04 -6.26 -9.91
C MET A 1 -4.66 -5.04 -9.23
N ILE A 2 -5.28 -5.26 -8.08
CA ILE A 2 -5.87 -4.21 -7.25
C ILE A 2 -4.75 -3.47 -6.52
N VAL A 3 -4.77 -2.15 -6.60
CA VAL A 3 -3.92 -1.25 -5.82
C VAL A 3 -4.80 -0.51 -4.82
N PRO A 4 -4.67 -0.73 -3.50
CA PRO A 4 -5.57 -0.16 -2.48
C PRO A 4 -5.27 1.33 -2.17
N TRP A 5 -4.65 2.06 -3.09
CA TRP A 5 -4.18 3.43 -2.94
C TRP A 5 -4.44 4.27 -4.19
N PRO A 6 -4.53 5.61 -4.06
CA PRO A 6 -4.70 6.49 -5.21
C PRO A 6 -3.58 6.36 -6.24
N PRO A 7 -3.84 6.66 -7.53
CA PRO A 7 -2.81 6.73 -8.57
C PRO A 7 -1.69 7.72 -8.22
N GLY A 8 -0.47 7.45 -8.67
CA GLY A 8 0.69 8.32 -8.48
C GLY A 8 1.39 8.20 -7.12
N GLY A 9 0.81 7.46 -6.17
CA GLY A 9 1.50 7.10 -4.92
C GLY A 9 2.54 5.99 -5.12
N TRP A 10 3.36 5.76 -4.08
CA TRP A 10 4.42 4.74 -4.10
C TRP A 10 3.92 3.35 -4.54
N THR A 11 2.82 2.88 -3.96
CA THR A 11 2.24 1.56 -4.29
C THR A 11 1.77 1.45 -5.75
N ASP A 12 1.24 2.52 -6.32
CA ASP A 12 0.80 2.57 -7.73
C ASP A 12 1.98 2.53 -8.69
N ILE A 13 3.02 3.33 -8.41
CA ILE A 13 4.26 3.35 -9.20
C ILE A 13 4.89 1.96 -9.25
N LEU A 14 4.99 1.31 -8.08
CA LEU A 14 5.55 -0.04 -7.99
C LEU A 14 4.69 -1.06 -8.76
N ALA A 15 3.36 -0.97 -8.64
CA ALA A 15 2.45 -1.87 -9.36
C ALA A 15 2.58 -1.73 -10.88
N ARG A 16 2.67 -0.50 -11.40
CA ARG A 16 2.86 -0.25 -12.84
C ARG A 16 4.21 -0.76 -13.34
N LEU A 17 5.27 -0.58 -12.56
CA LEU A 17 6.59 -1.14 -12.88
C LEU A 17 6.55 -2.67 -12.93
N MET A 18 5.89 -3.30 -11.96
CA MET A 18 5.73 -4.75 -11.94
C MET A 18 4.87 -5.25 -13.10
N ALA A 19 3.76 -4.59 -13.41
CA ALA A 19 2.89 -4.96 -14.53
C ALA A 19 3.65 -4.98 -15.85
N GLN A 20 4.53 -4.00 -16.09
CA GLN A 20 5.41 -3.98 -17.26
C GLN A 20 6.37 -5.18 -17.29
N LYS A 21 7.01 -5.49 -16.15
CA LYS A 21 7.98 -6.60 -16.05
C LYS A 21 7.34 -7.99 -16.10
N LEU A 22 6.11 -8.13 -15.60
CA LEU A 22 5.37 -9.38 -15.54
C LEU A 22 4.75 -9.77 -16.89
N HIS A 23 4.59 -8.82 -17.81
CA HIS A 23 3.94 -9.09 -19.10
C HIS A 23 4.62 -10.22 -19.89
N ALA A 24 5.94 -10.15 -20.05
CA ALA A 24 6.71 -11.15 -20.79
C ALA A 24 6.64 -12.57 -20.18
N PRO A 25 6.94 -12.78 -18.87
CA PRO A 25 6.89 -14.12 -18.29
C PRO A 25 5.47 -14.68 -18.13
N LEU A 26 4.43 -13.85 -17.97
CA LEU A 26 3.05 -14.32 -17.86
C LEU A 26 2.37 -14.54 -19.22
N GLY A 27 2.89 -13.92 -20.29
CA GLY A 27 2.24 -13.90 -21.60
C GLY A 27 0.88 -13.17 -21.62
N GLN A 28 0.56 -12.44 -20.55
CA GLN A 28 -0.72 -11.75 -20.36
C GLN A 28 -0.49 -10.34 -19.81
N SER A 29 -1.41 -9.42 -20.11
CA SER A 29 -1.36 -8.06 -19.55
C SER A 29 -1.80 -8.06 -18.08
N VAL A 30 -1.01 -7.42 -17.21
CA VAL A 30 -1.44 -7.12 -15.85
C VAL A 30 -2.11 -5.74 -15.84
N VAL A 31 -3.43 -5.71 -15.66
CA VAL A 31 -4.20 -4.46 -15.56
C VAL A 31 -4.14 -3.92 -14.13
N ILE A 32 -3.78 -2.65 -13.96
CA ILE A 32 -3.76 -1.95 -12.67
C ILE A 32 -5.12 -1.31 -12.40
N ASP A 33 -5.75 -1.66 -11.28
CA ASP A 33 -7.03 -1.12 -10.82
C ASP A 33 -6.85 -0.45 -9.45
N ASN A 34 -6.88 0.88 -9.40
CA ASN A 34 -6.75 1.65 -8.16
C ASN A 34 -8.08 1.73 -7.40
N ARG A 35 -8.16 1.08 -6.23
CA ARG A 35 -9.33 1.04 -5.33
C ARG A 35 -8.98 1.63 -3.97
N ALA A 36 -8.82 2.95 -3.95
CA ALA A 36 -8.46 3.70 -2.75
C ALA A 36 -9.62 3.85 -1.75
N GLY A 37 -9.28 4.14 -0.49
CA GLY A 37 -10.22 4.56 0.55
C GLY A 37 -10.06 3.76 1.85
N ALA A 38 -10.46 4.37 2.96
CA ALA A 38 -10.41 3.79 4.31
C ALA A 38 -9.06 3.13 4.64
N ALA A 39 -7.94 3.84 4.42
CA ALA A 39 -6.58 3.34 4.63
C ALA A 39 -6.26 2.01 3.90
N GLY A 40 -6.92 1.75 2.77
CA GLY A 40 -6.73 0.57 1.94
C GLY A 40 -7.72 -0.56 2.20
N ILE A 41 -8.66 -0.39 3.15
CA ILE A 41 -9.69 -1.40 3.46
C ILE A 41 -10.51 -1.77 2.22
N ILE A 42 -10.93 -0.78 1.44
CA ILE A 42 -11.84 -1.01 0.29
C ILE A 42 -11.18 -1.94 -0.75
N GLY A 43 -9.93 -1.66 -1.12
CA GLY A 43 -9.19 -2.50 -2.07
C GLY A 43 -8.88 -3.89 -1.50
N ALA A 44 -8.55 -3.97 -0.21
CA ALA A 44 -8.30 -5.25 0.45
C ALA A 44 -9.56 -6.13 0.53
N GLU A 45 -10.72 -5.56 0.88
CA GLU A 45 -12.00 -6.28 0.89
C GLU A 45 -12.35 -6.84 -0.50
N LEU A 46 -12.20 -6.02 -1.54
CA LEU A 46 -12.46 -6.44 -2.92
C LEU A 46 -11.54 -7.60 -3.33
N ALA A 47 -10.27 -7.55 -2.94
CA ALA A 47 -9.31 -8.61 -3.22
C ALA A 47 -9.62 -9.90 -2.43
N ALA A 48 -9.97 -9.79 -1.15
CA ALA A 48 -10.32 -10.93 -0.29
C ALA A 48 -11.57 -11.68 -0.79
N LYS A 49 -12.52 -10.96 -1.38
CA LYS A 49 -13.77 -11.52 -1.92
C LYS A 49 -13.67 -11.97 -3.39
N ALA A 50 -12.53 -11.77 -4.03
CA ALA A 50 -12.34 -12.17 -5.43
C ALA A 50 -12.27 -13.70 -5.56
N ALA A 51 -12.53 -14.22 -6.77
CA ALA A 51 -12.32 -15.63 -7.05
C ALA A 51 -10.83 -16.00 -6.85
N PRO A 52 -10.51 -17.10 -6.14
CA PRO A 52 -9.13 -17.52 -5.89
C PRO A 52 -8.53 -18.26 -7.10
N ASP A 53 -8.64 -17.66 -8.29
CA ASP A 53 -8.23 -18.25 -9.58
C ASP A 53 -6.91 -17.69 -10.13
N GLY A 54 -6.30 -16.73 -9.41
CA GLY A 54 -5.04 -16.10 -9.77
C GLY A 54 -5.15 -14.89 -10.71
N TYR A 55 -6.34 -14.59 -11.26
CA TYR A 55 -6.53 -13.41 -12.13
C TYR A 55 -6.70 -12.12 -11.33
N THR A 56 -7.12 -12.22 -10.07
CA THR A 56 -7.17 -11.08 -9.15
C THR A 56 -6.07 -11.21 -8.11
N THR A 57 -5.14 -10.25 -8.16
CA THR A 57 -4.06 -10.10 -7.17
C THR A 57 -4.14 -8.71 -6.55
N ILE A 58 -3.56 -8.54 -5.35
CA ILE A 58 -3.45 -7.25 -4.66
C ILE A 58 -1.99 -6.84 -4.52
N MET A 59 -1.71 -5.56 -4.81
CA MET A 59 -0.47 -4.92 -4.40
C MET A 59 -0.58 -4.56 -2.92
N ALA A 60 -0.17 -5.49 -2.06
CA ALA A 60 -0.21 -5.30 -0.62
C ALA A 60 0.81 -4.24 -0.16
N SER A 61 0.44 -3.52 0.90
CA SER A 61 1.34 -2.65 1.67
C SER A 61 1.26 -3.05 3.13
N ASN A 62 2.14 -2.51 3.99
CA ASN A 62 2.06 -2.69 5.44
C ASN A 62 0.68 -2.37 6.04
N SER A 63 -0.12 -1.56 5.35
CA SER A 63 -1.47 -1.18 5.79
C SER A 63 -2.41 -2.38 5.92
N ILE A 64 -2.22 -3.45 5.13
CA ILE A 64 -3.09 -4.63 5.19
C ILE A 64 -3.07 -5.29 6.58
N VAL A 65 -1.92 -5.26 7.27
CA VAL A 65 -1.76 -5.76 8.65
C VAL A 65 -1.97 -4.69 9.72
N LEU A 66 -1.63 -3.43 9.43
CA LEU A 66 -1.76 -2.33 10.40
C LEU A 66 -3.23 -1.96 10.66
N VAL A 67 -4.05 -1.94 9.62
CA VAL A 67 -5.46 -1.54 9.70
C VAL A 67 -6.26 -2.42 10.68
N PRO A 68 -6.17 -3.77 10.66
CA PRO A 68 -6.80 -4.62 11.67
C PRO A 68 -6.39 -4.34 13.12
N SER A 69 -5.21 -3.76 13.35
CA SER A 69 -4.75 -3.40 14.70
C SER A 69 -5.31 -2.06 15.20
N VAL A 70 -5.82 -1.21 14.31
CA VAL A 70 -6.31 0.15 14.67
C VAL A 70 -7.82 0.31 14.48
N TYR A 71 -8.44 -0.45 13.58
CA TYR A 71 -9.90 -0.47 13.39
C TYR A 71 -10.52 -1.65 14.13
N ARG A 72 -11.60 -1.40 14.88
CA ARG A 72 -12.32 -2.45 15.63
C ARG A 72 -12.88 -3.56 14.74
N LYS A 73 -13.24 -3.24 13.50
CA LYS A 73 -13.83 -4.17 12.54
C LYS A 73 -13.28 -3.86 11.16
N VAL A 74 -12.82 -4.90 10.48
CA VAL A 74 -12.28 -4.87 9.12
C VAL A 74 -12.86 -6.08 8.37
N PRO A 75 -13.28 -5.94 7.10
CA PRO A 75 -14.00 -6.99 6.37
C PRO A 75 -13.08 -8.04 5.71
N TYR A 76 -11.91 -8.29 6.30
CA TYR A 76 -10.96 -9.32 5.85
C TYR A 76 -10.10 -9.82 7.01
N ASP A 77 -9.58 -11.04 6.89
CA ASP A 77 -8.56 -11.64 7.75
C ASP A 77 -7.27 -11.84 6.92
N VAL A 78 -6.20 -11.12 7.27
CA VAL A 78 -4.94 -11.13 6.50
C VAL A 78 -4.37 -12.53 6.34
N THR A 79 -4.55 -13.39 7.35
CA THR A 79 -3.94 -14.72 7.39
C THR A 79 -4.76 -15.79 6.69
N LYS A 80 -6.07 -15.59 6.56
CA LYS A 80 -6.99 -16.58 5.97
C LYS A 80 -7.41 -16.23 4.55
N ASP A 81 -7.57 -14.94 4.26
CA ASP A 81 -8.17 -14.50 3.01
C ASP A 81 -7.12 -14.19 1.93
N PHE A 82 -5.83 -14.23 2.27
CA PHE A 82 -4.74 -13.90 1.35
C PHE A 82 -3.63 -14.95 1.37
N ALA A 83 -3.22 -15.39 0.17
CA ALA A 83 -2.01 -16.16 -0.02
C ALA A 83 -0.83 -15.21 -0.37
N PRO A 84 0.24 -15.16 0.44
CA PRO A 84 1.40 -14.32 0.13
C PRO A 84 2.16 -14.86 -1.09
N ILE A 85 2.41 -14.00 -2.08
CA ILE A 85 3.15 -14.36 -3.29
C ILE A 85 4.64 -14.08 -3.12
N THR A 86 5.01 -12.82 -2.89
CA THR A 86 6.40 -12.41 -2.68
C THR A 86 6.49 -11.00 -2.09
N LEU A 87 7.60 -10.68 -1.43
CA LEU A 87 7.95 -9.32 -1.03
C LEU A 87 8.66 -8.62 -2.18
N LEU A 88 8.08 -7.55 -2.71
CA LEU A 88 8.66 -6.81 -3.83
C LEU A 88 9.75 -5.82 -3.40
N THR A 89 9.48 -5.05 -2.34
CA THR A 89 10.40 -4.02 -1.85
C THR A 89 10.26 -3.84 -0.34
N SER A 90 11.37 -3.51 0.31
CA SER A 90 11.39 -2.91 1.64
C SER A 90 11.91 -1.48 1.52
N THR A 91 11.15 -0.50 2.00
CA THR A 91 11.50 0.93 1.85
C THR A 91 11.43 1.64 3.21
N PRO A 92 12.44 2.44 3.58
CA PRO A 92 12.39 3.22 4.81
C PRO A 92 11.44 4.41 4.65
N TYR A 93 10.85 4.85 5.76
CA TYR A 93 10.16 6.13 5.82
C TYR A 93 11.18 7.27 5.95
N ILE A 94 10.89 8.39 5.29
CA ILE A 94 11.71 9.61 5.37
C ILE A 94 10.89 10.71 6.04
N LEU A 95 11.47 11.35 7.04
CA LEU A 95 10.90 12.53 7.68
C LEU A 95 11.23 13.77 6.85
N LEU A 96 10.18 14.45 6.38
CA LEU A 96 10.28 15.68 5.58
C LEU A 96 9.50 16.79 6.29
N VAL A 97 9.95 18.03 6.10
CA VAL A 97 9.23 19.24 6.52
C VAL A 97 8.98 20.11 5.30
N HIS A 98 7.86 20.85 5.31
CA HIS A 98 7.64 21.87 4.29
C HIS A 98 8.74 22.94 4.40
N PRO A 99 9.25 23.53 3.29
CA PRO A 99 10.33 24.51 3.32
C PRO A 99 10.06 25.75 4.21
N SER A 100 8.79 26.04 4.53
CA SER A 100 8.41 27.13 5.43
C SER A 100 8.55 26.79 6.92
N VAL A 101 8.79 25.52 7.29
CA VAL A 101 9.00 25.13 8.69
C VAL A 101 10.45 25.44 9.06
N PRO A 102 10.73 26.31 10.05
CA PRO A 102 12.07 26.82 10.31
C PRO A 102 12.90 25.84 11.17
N VAL A 103 13.03 24.59 10.72
CA VAL A 103 13.79 23.53 11.39
C VAL A 103 14.73 22.86 10.40
N ARG A 104 15.96 22.58 10.82
CA ARG A 104 17.00 21.95 9.99
C ARG A 104 17.48 20.63 10.55
N SER A 105 16.91 20.19 11.68
CA SER A 105 17.25 18.94 12.33
C SER A 105 16.04 18.32 13.03
N VAL A 106 16.10 17.01 13.30
CA VAL A 106 15.08 16.31 14.09
C VAL A 106 14.98 16.91 15.50
N LYS A 107 16.12 17.33 16.08
CA LYS A 107 16.15 17.99 17.40
C LYS A 107 15.34 19.28 17.40
N GLU A 108 15.51 20.12 16.39
CA GLU A 108 14.73 21.35 16.22
C GLU A 108 13.25 21.07 15.98
N LEU A 109 12.92 20.06 15.18
CA LEU A 109 11.52 19.65 14.96
C LEU A 109 10.85 19.20 16.27
N VAL A 110 11.54 18.40 17.09
CA VAL A 110 11.03 17.96 18.41
C VAL A 110 10.87 19.15 19.36
N ALA A 111 11.83 20.09 19.37
CA ALA A 111 11.73 21.29 20.19
C ALA A 111 10.53 22.15 19.77
N LEU A 112 10.31 22.34 18.47
CA LEU A 112 9.18 23.07 17.92
C LEU A 112 7.84 22.41 18.30
N ALA A 113 7.72 21.09 18.14
CA ALA A 113 6.49 20.36 18.45
C ALA A 113 6.10 20.40 19.94
N LYS A 114 7.08 20.52 20.85
CA LYS A 114 6.85 20.66 22.29
C LYS A 114 6.45 22.08 22.72
N ALA A 115 6.69 23.06 21.86
CA ALA A 115 6.37 24.46 22.12
C ALA A 115 4.95 24.85 21.62
N LEU A 116 4.30 23.96 20.87
CA LEU A 116 2.87 24.00 20.52
C LEU A 116 2.03 23.38 21.64
#